data_AF-A0A537B6X3-F1
#
_entry.id   AF-A0A537B6X3-F1
#
_cell.length_a   1.000
_cell.length_b   1.000
_cell.length_c   1.000
_cell.angle_alpha   90.00
_cell.angle_beta   90.00
_cell.angle_gamma   90.00
#
_symmetry.space_group_name_H-M   'P 1'
#
loop_
_entity.id
_entity.type
_entity.pdbx_description
1 polymer ?
#
loop_
_entity_poly.entity_id
_entity_poly.type
_entity_poly.pdbx_seq_one_letter_code
_entity_poly.pdbx_strand_id
1 'polypeptide(L)'
;AATWVGRDATRSRLTRRDVWAIVFLGFIGYYLASFVDFLGLQYVSAGLGRLILFLYPTLVVLLTTVFLHKRPSIREIVALVLTYSGIALVMSTLLGDGNANLSLGAALCFASATGYAVYLVAGSQVVQRVGSIRFTAYATTV
;
A
#
# COMPACT_ATOMS: atom_id res chain seq x y z
N ALA A 1 27.70 -12.49 12.04
CA ALA A 1 27.01 -12.18 10.76
C ALA A 1 27.05 -10.69 10.39
N ALA A 2 26.96 -9.76 11.36
CA ALA A 2 26.91 -8.31 11.09
C ALA A 2 28.20 -7.66 10.52
N THR A 3 29.36 -8.28 10.71
CA THR A 3 30.66 -7.68 10.31
C THR A 3 31.03 -7.94 8.85
N TRP A 4 30.33 -8.84 8.15
CA TRP A 4 30.69 -9.27 6.79
C TRP A 4 30.00 -8.48 5.67
N VAL A 5 28.95 -7.72 5.97
CA VAL A 5 28.25 -6.85 4.99
C VAL A 5 28.95 -5.50 4.82
N GLY A 6 29.97 -5.21 5.64
CA GLY A 6 30.74 -3.96 5.60
C GLY A 6 31.70 -3.80 4.42
N ARG A 7 31.75 -4.76 3.49
CA ARG A 7 32.73 -4.75 2.38
C ARG A 7 32.18 -4.37 1.00
N ASP A 8 30.87 -4.25 0.82
CA ASP A 8 30.30 -3.69 -0.42
C ASP A 8 30.06 -2.19 -0.28
N ALA A 9 31.18 -1.47 -0.14
CA ALA A 9 31.29 -0.04 0.03
C ALA A 9 31.15 0.72 -1.31
N THR A 10 30.01 0.61 -2.01
CA THR A 10 29.75 1.40 -3.23
C THR A 10 28.30 1.85 -3.45
N ARG A 11 27.46 2.08 -2.41
CA ARG A 11 26.14 2.71 -2.62
C ARG A 11 25.77 3.80 -1.59
N SER A 12 25.23 4.90 -2.12
CA SER A 12 25.23 6.27 -1.58
C SER A 12 24.74 6.43 -0.13
N ARG A 13 25.41 7.32 0.62
CA ARG A 13 24.98 7.79 1.94
C ARG A 13 23.54 8.31 1.87
N LEU A 14 22.64 7.74 2.68
CA LEU A 14 21.26 8.21 2.84
C LEU A 14 21.26 9.70 3.20
N THR A 15 20.63 10.51 2.37
CA THR A 15 20.54 11.96 2.60
C THR A 15 19.52 12.21 3.70
N ARG A 16 19.67 13.27 4.52
CA ARG A 16 18.66 13.65 5.53
C ARG A 16 17.26 13.83 4.93
N ARG A 17 17.18 14.19 3.65
CA ARG A 17 15.93 14.29 2.87
C ARG A 17 15.27 12.93 2.63
N ASP A 18 16.04 11.88 2.41
CA ASP A 18 15.52 10.51 2.23
C ASP A 18 14.92 9.99 3.54
N VAL A 19 15.58 10.27 4.68
CA VAL A 19 15.08 9.91 6.01
C VAL A 19 13.74 10.61 6.31
N TRP A 20 13.65 11.92 6.06
CA TRP A 20 12.40 12.66 6.22
C TRP A 20 11.29 12.16 5.30
N ALA A 21 11.61 11.82 4.04
CA ALA A 21 10.65 11.23 3.12
C ALA A 21 10.13 9.87 3.63
N ILE A 22 11.00 9.02 4.18
CA ILE A 22 10.61 7.72 4.75
C ILE A 22 9.70 7.90 5.97
N VAL A 23 10.05 8.80 6.88
CA VAL A 23 9.25 9.06 8.09
C VAL A 23 7.87 9.60 7.71
N PHE A 24 7.81 10.57 6.80
CA PHE A 24 6.55 11.16 6.37
C PHE A 24 5.68 10.14 5.61
N LEU A 25 6.31 9.32 4.77
CA LEU A 25 5.62 8.27 4.03
C LEU A 25 5.13 7.14 4.94
N GLY A 26 5.91 6.75 5.95
CA GLY A 26 5.50 5.79 6.96
C GLY A 26 4.34 6.33 7.82
N PHE A 27 4.40 7.60 8.21
CA PHE A 27 3.33 8.25 8.96
C PHE A 27 2.02 8.29 8.17
N ILE A 28 2.05 8.78 6.91
CA ILE A 28 0.85 8.85 6.07
C ILE A 28 0.35 7.45 5.69
N GLY A 29 1.28 6.61 5.27
CA GLY A 29 1.01 5.32 4.67
C GLY A 29 0.60 4.22 5.62
N TYR A 30 1.19 4.21 6.81
CA TYR A 30 0.96 3.19 7.81
C TYR A 30 0.03 3.70 8.90
N TYR A 31 0.36 4.83 9.54
CA TYR A 31 -0.41 5.32 10.68
C TYR A 31 -1.74 5.97 10.25
N LEU A 32 -1.68 6.99 9.38
CA LEU A 32 -2.88 7.71 8.94
C LEU A 32 -3.81 6.79 8.13
N ALA A 33 -3.27 6.00 7.20
CA ALA A 33 -4.08 5.04 6.45
C ALA A 33 -4.79 4.04 7.38
N SER A 34 -4.07 3.42 8.33
CA SER A 34 -4.70 2.49 9.29
C SER A 34 -5.76 3.19 10.14
N PHE A 35 -5.49 4.40 10.62
CA PHE A 35 -6.46 5.17 11.41
C PHE A 35 -7.73 5.47 10.61
N VAL A 36 -7.59 5.90 9.36
CA VAL A 36 -8.71 6.19 8.46
C VAL A 36 -9.45 4.89 8.09
N ASP A 37 -8.77 3.76 7.98
CA ASP A 37 -9.39 2.44 7.77
C ASP A 37 -10.29 2.06 8.94
N PHE A 38 -9.76 2.16 10.17
CA PHE A 38 -10.52 1.88 11.39
C PHE A 38 -11.71 2.82 11.57
N LEU A 39 -11.58 4.08 11.17
CA LEU A 39 -12.72 5.02 11.12
C LEU A 39 -13.75 4.58 10.08
N GLY A 40 -13.34 4.17 8.89
CA GLY A 40 -14.24 3.66 7.84
C GLY A 40 -15.02 2.44 8.30
N LEU A 41 -14.35 1.51 8.99
CA LEU A 41 -14.96 0.31 9.58
C LEU A 41 -16.04 0.58 10.64
N GLN A 42 -16.17 1.81 11.14
CA GLN A 42 -17.30 2.19 12.00
C GLN A 42 -18.60 2.39 11.20
N TYR A 43 -18.50 2.61 9.89
CA TYR A 43 -19.61 2.94 8.99
C TYR A 43 -19.88 1.86 7.92
N VAL A 44 -18.90 1.00 7.63
CA VAL A 44 -19.01 -0.15 6.71
C VAL A 44 -18.67 -1.45 7.43
N SER A 45 -19.27 -2.57 6.98
CA SER A 45 -18.93 -3.89 7.51
C SER A 45 -17.45 -4.23 7.24
N ALA A 46 -16.86 -5.07 8.09
CA ALA A 46 -15.47 -5.51 7.91
C ALA A 46 -15.22 -6.23 6.57
N GLY A 47 -16.25 -6.85 6.00
CA GLY A 47 -16.20 -7.43 4.65
C GLY A 47 -16.10 -6.35 3.57
N LEU A 48 -17.01 -5.37 3.61
CA LEU A 48 -17.02 -4.24 2.66
C LEU A 48 -15.72 -3.43 2.74
N GLY A 49 -15.26 -3.08 3.96
CA GLY A 49 -14.02 -2.34 4.16
C GLY A 49 -12.81 -3.03 3.54
N ARG A 50 -12.65 -4.35 3.74
CA ARG A 50 -11.54 -5.11 3.11
C ARG A 50 -11.64 -5.19 1.59
N LEU A 51 -12.85 -5.27 1.03
CA LEU A 51 -13.02 -5.28 -0.42
C LEU A 51 -12.63 -3.94 -1.04
N ILE A 52 -12.97 -2.84 -0.36
CA ILE A 52 -12.49 -1.51 -0.74
C ILE A 52 -10.97 -1.43 -0.61
N LEU A 53 -10.40 -1.98 0.46
CA LEU A 53 -8.96 -2.05 0.62
C LEU A 53 -8.32 -2.80 -0.55
N PHE A 54 -8.91 -3.91 -1.04
CA PHE A 54 -8.43 -4.65 -2.21
C PHE A 54 -8.47 -3.90 -3.54
N LEU A 55 -8.92 -2.64 -3.60
CA LEU A 55 -8.64 -1.75 -4.73
C LEU A 55 -7.19 -1.25 -4.75
N TYR A 56 -6.44 -1.39 -3.64
CA TYR A 56 -5.05 -0.94 -3.56
C TYR A 56 -4.14 -1.47 -4.68
N PRO A 57 -4.23 -2.73 -5.18
CA PRO A 57 -3.35 -3.20 -6.26
C PRO A 57 -3.52 -2.40 -7.54
N THR A 58 -4.76 -2.00 -7.86
CA THR A 58 -5.04 -1.12 -9.00
C THR A 58 -4.48 0.27 -8.78
N LEU A 59 -4.65 0.81 -7.58
CA LEU A 59 -4.07 2.11 -7.20
C LEU A 59 -2.54 2.07 -7.30
N VAL A 60 -1.90 0.99 -6.85
CA VAL A 60 -0.45 0.78 -6.96
C VAL A 60 -0.01 0.75 -8.42
N VAL A 61 -0.70 0.01 -9.29
CA VAL A 61 -0.40 -0.04 -10.73
C VAL A 61 -0.59 1.33 -11.38
N LEU A 62 -1.68 2.02 -11.06
CA LEU A 62 -1.98 3.35 -11.60
C LEU A 62 -0.95 4.39 -11.15
N LEU A 63 -0.63 4.43 -9.86
CA LEU A 63 0.42 5.29 -9.30
C LEU A 63 1.79 4.96 -9.92
N THR A 64 2.11 3.69 -10.10
CA THR A 64 3.35 3.26 -10.76
C THR A 64 3.39 3.71 -12.23
N THR A 65 2.27 3.62 -12.93
CA THR A 65 2.19 4.06 -14.33
C THR A 65 2.32 5.57 -14.46
N VAL A 66 1.66 6.34 -13.57
CA VAL A 66 1.67 7.81 -13.60
C VAL A 66 2.98 8.40 -13.08
N PHE A 67 3.48 7.94 -11.92
CA PHE A 67 4.67 8.52 -11.29
C PHE A 67 5.97 7.92 -11.83
N LEU A 68 6.00 6.62 -12.11
CA LEU A 68 7.21 5.91 -12.55
C LEU A 68 7.24 5.68 -14.06
N HIS A 69 6.19 6.07 -14.80
CA HIS A 69 6.08 5.92 -16.25
C HIS A 69 6.29 4.47 -16.72
N LYS A 70 6.04 3.49 -15.84
CA LYS A 70 6.16 2.05 -16.14
C LYS A 70 4.83 1.53 -16.63
N ARG A 71 4.81 0.94 -17.82
CA ARG A 71 3.60 0.33 -18.37
C ARG A 71 3.29 -0.99 -17.64
N PRO A 72 2.03 -1.24 -17.29
CA PRO A 72 1.65 -2.50 -16.69
C PRO A 72 1.88 -3.64 -17.68
N SER A 73 2.45 -4.74 -17.19
CA SER A 73 2.61 -5.97 -17.94
C SER A 73 1.27 -6.70 -18.08
N ILE A 74 1.16 -7.56 -19.10
CA ILE A 74 -0.02 -8.42 -19.29
C ILE A 74 -0.29 -9.28 -18.05
N ARG A 75 0.74 -9.71 -17.33
CA ARG A 75 0.60 -10.49 -16.09
C ARG A 75 -0.08 -9.68 -14.98
N GLU A 76 0.26 -8.39 -14.84
CA GLU A 76 -0.38 -7.49 -13.87
C GLU A 76 -1.85 -7.26 -14.23
N ILE A 77 -2.15 -7.09 -15.52
CA ILE A 77 -3.54 -6.96 -15.99
C ILE A 77 -4.35 -8.21 -15.69
N VAL A 78 -3.81 -9.41 -15.95
CA VAL A 78 -4.48 -10.68 -15.63
C VAL A 78 -4.69 -10.84 -14.12
N ALA A 79 -3.69 -10.49 -13.30
CA ALA A 79 -3.81 -10.52 -11.84
C ALA A 79 -4.90 -9.55 -11.34
N LEU A 80 -5.00 -8.35 -11.93
CA LEU A 80 -6.07 -7.40 -11.64
C LEU A 80 -7.45 -7.99 -11.98
N VAL A 81 -7.61 -8.53 -13.19
CA VAL A 81 -8.88 -9.14 -13.62
C VAL A 81 -9.30 -10.27 -12.68
N LEU A 82 -8.36 -11.14 -12.29
CA LEU A 82 -8.63 -12.24 -11.37
C LEU A 82 -9.03 -11.74 -9.98
N THR A 83 -8.33 -10.72 -9.46
CA THR A 83 -8.64 -10.08 -8.18
C THR A 83 -10.04 -9.46 -8.19
N TYR A 84 -10.37 -8.71 -9.25
CA TYR A 84 -11.69 -8.11 -9.41
C TYR A 84 -12.80 -9.14 -9.58
N SER A 85 -12.53 -10.27 -10.23
CA SER A 85 -13.49 -11.38 -10.33
C SER A 85 -13.79 -11.97 -8.95
N GLY A 86 -12.78 -12.15 -8.10
CA GLY A 86 -12.96 -12.57 -6.71
C GLY A 86 -13.74 -11.56 -5.87
N ILE A 87 -13.41 -10.26 -6.00
CA ILE A 87 -14.15 -9.18 -5.32
C ILE A 87 -15.62 -9.17 -5.73
N ALA A 88 -15.92 -9.31 -7.03
CA ALA A 88 -17.29 -9.33 -7.55
C ALA A 88 -18.11 -10.50 -6.99
N LEU A 89 -17.50 -11.69 -6.86
CA LEU A 89 -18.13 -12.87 -6.25
C LEU A 89 -18.42 -12.69 -4.76
N VAL A 90 -17.57 -11.97 -4.02
CA VAL A 90 -17.84 -11.67 -2.61
C VAL A 90 -18.86 -10.54 -2.49
N MET A 91 -18.86 -9.56 -3.40
CA MET A 91 -19.84 -8.47 -3.39
C MET A 91 -21.26 -8.93 -3.66
N SER A 92 -21.45 -9.94 -4.51
CA SER A 92 -22.80 -10.48 -4.78
C SER A 92 -23.47 -11.07 -3.53
N THR A 93 -22.72 -11.42 -2.48
CA THR A 93 -23.27 -11.93 -1.21
C THR A 93 -23.54 -10.85 -0.17
N LEU A 94 -23.11 -9.62 -0.41
CA LEU A 94 -23.17 -8.49 0.53
C LEU A 94 -24.24 -7.44 0.16
N LEU A 95 -25.00 -7.64 -0.93
CA LEU A 95 -26.13 -6.75 -1.28
C LEU A 95 -27.30 -6.97 -0.32
N GLY A 96 -27.35 -6.21 0.78
CA GLY A 96 -28.46 -6.25 1.73
C GLY A 96 -28.53 -5.10 2.74
N ASP A 97 -27.41 -4.44 3.05
CA ASP A 97 -27.41 -3.46 4.15
C ASP A 97 -27.62 -2.03 3.65
N GLY A 98 -28.88 -1.59 3.69
CA GLY A 98 -29.34 -0.22 3.39
C GLY A 98 -28.92 0.81 4.45
N ASN A 99 -27.62 1.01 4.64
CA ASN A 99 -27.09 1.99 5.59
C ASN A 99 -26.84 3.35 4.91
N ALA A 100 -27.47 4.42 5.40
CA ALA A 100 -27.33 5.78 4.85
C ALA A 100 -25.90 6.35 4.95
N ASN A 101 -25.08 5.82 5.86
CA ASN A 101 -23.68 6.23 6.06
C ASN A 101 -22.66 5.39 5.28
N LEU A 102 -23.14 4.44 4.45
CA LEU A 102 -22.30 3.53 3.66
C LEU A 102 -21.32 4.28 2.75
N SER A 103 -21.75 5.38 2.14
CA SER A 103 -20.93 6.20 1.23
C SER A 103 -19.74 6.85 1.94
N LEU A 104 -19.94 7.33 3.17
CA LEU A 104 -18.89 7.96 3.97
C LEU A 104 -17.87 6.90 4.43
N GLY A 105 -18.34 5.76 4.93
CA GLY A 105 -17.47 4.63 5.29
C GLY A 105 -16.65 4.12 4.11
N ALA A 106 -17.28 4.03 2.94
CA ALA A 106 -16.61 3.62 1.72
C ALA A 106 -15.54 4.63 1.28
N ALA A 107 -15.83 5.93 1.36
CA ALA A 107 -14.87 6.99 1.07
C ALA A 107 -13.66 6.96 2.01
N LEU A 108 -13.88 6.70 3.31
CA LEU A 108 -12.80 6.55 4.29
C LEU A 108 -11.93 5.32 3.98
N CYS A 109 -12.52 4.15 3.79
CA CYS A 109 -11.76 2.95 3.42
C CYS A 109 -10.99 3.14 2.10
N PHE A 110 -11.57 3.86 1.13
CA PHE A 110 -10.89 4.18 -0.13
C PHE A 110 -9.71 5.15 0.07
N ALA A 111 -9.87 6.15 0.94
CA ALA A 111 -8.79 7.06 1.31
C ALA A 111 -7.64 6.31 2.00
N SER A 112 -7.95 5.36 2.89
CA SER A 112 -6.97 4.45 3.48
C SER A 112 -6.23 3.62 2.42
N ALA A 113 -6.98 2.96 1.52
CA ALA A 113 -6.41 2.16 0.43
C ALA A 113 -5.46 2.98 -0.45
N THR A 114 -5.79 4.25 -0.68
CA THR A 114 -4.95 5.20 -1.42
C THR A 114 -3.67 5.52 -0.66
N GLY A 115 -3.75 5.81 0.64
CA GLY A 115 -2.57 6.02 1.49
C GLY A 115 -1.64 4.80 1.51
N TYR A 116 -2.22 3.60 1.58
CA TYR A 116 -1.48 2.34 1.54
C TYR A 116 -0.81 2.09 0.17
N ALA A 117 -1.50 2.40 -0.94
CA ALA A 117 -0.92 2.29 -2.27
C ALA A 117 0.27 3.25 -2.46
N VAL A 118 0.14 4.50 -1.98
CA VAL A 118 1.23 5.49 -1.99
C VAL A 118 2.43 4.99 -1.19
N TYR A 119 2.19 4.42 0.00
CA TYR A 119 3.23 3.81 0.82
C TYR A 119 3.98 2.70 0.09
N LEU A 120 3.26 1.78 -0.55
CA LEU A 120 3.88 0.68 -1.30
C LEU A 120 4.71 1.20 -2.48
N VAL A 121 4.19 2.14 -3.26
CA VAL A 121 4.89 2.65 -4.45
C VAL A 121 6.14 3.45 -4.04
N ALA A 122 6.00 4.42 -3.15
CA ALA A 122 7.14 5.23 -2.73
C ALA A 122 8.12 4.43 -1.84
N GLY A 123 7.63 3.50 -1.03
CA GLY A 123 8.43 2.56 -0.26
C GLY A 123 9.26 1.65 -1.16
N SER A 124 8.68 1.15 -2.25
CA SER A 124 9.42 0.33 -3.23
C SER A 124 10.60 1.08 -3.86
N GLN A 125 10.49 2.40 -4.07
CA GLN A 125 11.59 3.23 -4.57
C GLN A 125 12.73 3.38 -3.54
N VAL A 126 12.38 3.56 -2.28
CA VAL A 126 13.36 3.60 -1.18
C VAL A 126 14.05 2.25 -1.02
N VAL A 127 13.29 1.16 -1.00
CA VAL A 127 13.84 -0.20 -0.86
C VAL A 127 14.74 -0.56 -2.05
N GLN A 128 14.38 -0.17 -3.28
CA GLN A 128 15.23 -0.37 -4.46
C GLN A 128 16.55 0.41 -4.39
N ARG A 129 16.59 1.57 -3.71
CA ARG A 129 17.83 2.33 -3.48
C ARG A 129 18.70 1.75 -2.36
N VAL A 130 18.09 1.21 -1.30
CA VAL A 130 18.79 0.77 -0.07
C VAL A 130 19.15 -0.72 -0.09
N GLY A 131 18.48 -1.52 -0.93
CA GLY A 131 18.65 -2.97 -1.05
C GLY A 131 17.90 -3.75 0.03
N SER A 132 17.11 -4.76 -0.39
CA SER A 132 16.22 -5.56 0.48
C SER A 132 16.93 -6.17 1.70
N ILE A 133 18.23 -6.47 1.60
CA ILE A 133 19.01 -7.12 2.68
C ILE A 133 19.23 -6.20 3.89
N ARG A 134 19.47 -4.88 3.71
CA ARG A 134 19.63 -3.97 4.86
C ARG A 134 18.28 -3.57 5.46
N PHE A 135 17.22 -3.47 4.65
CA PHE A 135 15.87 -3.16 5.15
C PHE A 135 15.39 -4.25 6.11
N THR A 136 15.49 -5.53 5.73
CA THR A 136 15.09 -6.64 6.59
C THR A 136 15.98 -6.75 7.84
N ALA A 137 17.29 -6.53 7.72
CA ALA A 137 18.23 -6.60 8.85
C ALA A 137 18.03 -5.50 9.90
N TYR A 138 17.73 -4.25 9.48
CA TYR A 138 17.39 -3.18 10.43
C TYR A 138 16.00 -3.32 11.02
N ALA A 139 15.02 -3.80 10.23
CA ALA A 139 13.64 -3.99 10.69
C ALA A 139 13.49 -5.13 11.72
N THR A 140 14.42 -6.09 11.79
CA THR A 140 14.42 -7.17 12.80
C THR A 140 15.37 -6.94 13.97
N THR A 141 16.23 -5.91 13.90
CA THR A 141 17.12 -5.56 15.03
C THR A 141 16.47 -4.55 15.98
N VAL A 142 15.36 -3.93 15.57
CA VAL A 142 14.42 -3.22 16.46
C VAL A 142 13.39 -4.21 16.96
#